data_AF-A0A397IRP5-F1
#
_entry.id   AF-A0A397IRP5-F1
#
_cell.length_a   1.000
_cell.length_b   1.000
_cell.length_c   1.000
_cell.angle_alpha   90.00
_cell.angle_beta   90.00
_cell.angle_gamma   90.00
#
_symmetry.space_group_name_H-M   'P 1'
#
loop_
_entity.id
_entity.type
_entity.pdbx_description
1 polymer ?
#
loop_
_entity_poly.entity_id
_entity_poly.type
_entity_poly.pdbx_seq_one_letter_code
_entity_poly.pdbx_strand_id
1 'polypeptide(L)'
;MNNNNNSMDNSATASTTRKRGRLRKEKATLPIASTTSTSTSTSAPAPDAKKRGRPRKVQKVEVTDCQKITNIKNFIIKNHPSVANGSEEIADDSPESMKMAKKLWENVINYEKKYLA
;
A
#
# COMPACT_ATOMS: atom_id res chain seq x y z
N MET A 1 12.68 33.98 -42.21
CA MET A 1 13.39 34.72 -41.14
C MET A 1 12.50 34.68 -39.90
N ASN A 2 12.90 34.33 -38.69
CA ASN A 2 14.15 34.67 -38.00
C ASN A 2 14.38 33.64 -36.86
N ASN A 3 15.58 33.05 -36.80
CA ASN A 3 16.05 32.27 -35.66
C ASN A 3 16.28 33.22 -34.47
N ASN A 4 15.97 32.78 -33.26
CA ASN A 4 16.57 33.41 -32.08
C ASN A 4 16.92 32.34 -31.03
N ASN A 5 18.15 31.86 -31.15
CA ASN A 5 18.85 31.10 -30.13
C ASN A 5 19.29 32.09 -29.04
N ASN A 6 18.64 32.05 -27.88
CA ASN A 6 19.25 32.61 -26.67
C ASN A 6 19.81 31.47 -25.83
N SER A 7 21.09 31.21 -26.06
CA SER A 7 21.97 30.49 -25.14
C SER A 7 22.04 31.27 -23.84
N MET A 8 21.60 30.67 -22.73
CA MET A 8 21.82 31.19 -21.38
C MET A 8 22.72 30.20 -20.66
N ASP A 9 24.03 30.36 -20.87
CA ASP A 9 25.02 29.93 -19.90
C ASP A 9 24.88 30.81 -18.67
N ASN A 10 24.63 30.21 -17.50
CA ASN A 10 24.97 30.86 -16.23
C ASN A 10 25.20 29.82 -15.13
N SER A 11 26.49 29.51 -14.95
CA SER A 11 27.21 29.49 -13.68
C SER A 11 26.49 28.88 -12.46
N ALA A 12 26.93 27.69 -12.09
CA ALA A 12 26.71 27.11 -10.77
C ALA A 12 27.17 28.06 -9.66
N THR A 13 26.29 28.34 -8.69
CA THR A 13 26.71 28.89 -7.40
C THR A 13 26.06 28.08 -6.29
N ALA A 14 26.81 27.10 -5.78
CA ALA A 14 26.38 26.28 -4.66
C ALA A 14 26.28 27.14 -3.39
N SER A 15 25.09 27.23 -2.80
CA SER A 15 24.88 27.92 -1.52
C SER A 15 25.14 26.98 -0.34
N THR A 16 25.91 27.51 0.61
CA THR A 16 26.59 26.85 1.72
C THR A 16 25.64 26.14 2.70
N THR A 17 25.94 24.90 3.08
CA THR A 17 25.21 24.16 4.12
C THR A 17 25.64 24.65 5.51
N ARG A 18 24.79 25.45 6.17
CA ARG A 18 24.98 25.80 7.60
C ARG A 18 24.88 24.55 8.47
N LYS A 19 26.02 24.05 8.97
CA LYS A 19 26.08 23.07 10.06
C LYS A 19 25.59 23.74 11.34
N ARG A 20 24.29 23.64 11.66
CA ARG A 20 23.80 24.02 12.99
C ARG A 20 24.41 23.07 14.02
N GLY A 21 25.09 23.69 14.99
CA GLY A 21 25.85 23.03 16.03
C GLY A 21 25.02 22.03 16.82
N ARG A 22 25.65 20.91 17.12
CA ARG A 22 25.32 20.13 18.29
C ARG A 22 26.56 20.15 19.16
N LEU A 23 26.44 20.76 20.34
CA LEU A 23 27.47 20.70 21.36
C LEU A 23 27.71 19.22 21.67
N ARG A 24 28.91 18.72 21.40
CA ARG A 24 29.27 17.34 21.71
C ARG A 24 29.45 17.27 23.22
N LYS A 25 28.67 16.42 23.89
CA LYS A 25 28.88 16.10 25.31
C LYS A 25 30.07 15.16 25.38
N GLU A 26 31.17 15.64 25.94
CA GLU A 26 32.42 14.89 26.06
C GLU A 26 32.42 14.07 27.36
N LYS A 27 32.86 12.80 27.22
CA LYS A 27 33.29 11.77 28.19
C LYS A 27 32.88 11.85 29.67
N ALA A 28 32.46 10.69 30.19
CA ALA A 28 33.21 9.99 31.24
C ALA A 28 32.90 8.48 31.19
N THR A 29 33.91 7.69 30.82
CA THR A 29 33.96 6.24 31.04
C THR A 29 34.61 6.02 32.40
N LEU A 30 33.92 5.34 33.31
CA LEU A 30 34.55 4.58 34.38
C LEU A 30 33.90 3.19 34.42
N PRO A 31 34.71 2.10 34.46
CA PRO A 31 34.21 0.75 34.67
C PRO A 31 34.04 0.52 36.19
N ILE A 32 33.19 -0.44 36.58
CA ILE A 32 33.51 -1.52 37.55
C ILE A 32 32.25 -2.31 37.96
N ALA A 33 32.47 -3.63 38.01
CA ALA A 33 31.80 -4.71 38.75
C ALA A 33 30.42 -5.22 38.27
N SER A 34 30.48 -6.39 37.62
CA SER A 34 29.44 -7.43 37.67
C SER A 34 29.06 -7.77 39.11
N THR A 35 27.77 -7.84 39.40
CA THR A 35 27.18 -8.88 40.27
C THR A 35 25.76 -9.22 39.82
N THR A 36 25.47 -10.50 40.04
CA THR A 36 24.40 -11.38 39.60
C THR A 36 22.99 -11.05 40.11
N SER A 37 22.00 -11.25 39.23
CA SER A 37 20.59 -11.69 39.38
C SER A 37 19.72 -11.25 40.58
N THR A 38 18.48 -10.81 40.31
CA THR A 38 17.22 -11.55 40.64
C THR A 38 15.97 -10.67 40.45
N SER A 39 15.07 -11.17 39.59
CA SER A 39 13.59 -11.13 39.56
C SER A 39 12.74 -9.89 39.87
N THR A 40 12.02 -9.48 38.82
CA THR A 40 10.55 -9.33 38.74
C THR A 40 9.82 -8.31 39.63
N SER A 41 9.40 -7.22 39.01
CA SER A 41 8.05 -6.69 39.20
C SER A 41 7.54 -6.11 37.88
N THR A 42 6.61 -6.84 37.27
CA THR A 42 5.87 -6.48 36.05
C THR A 42 4.97 -5.29 36.34
N SER A 43 5.45 -4.07 36.09
CA SER A 43 4.56 -2.93 35.85
C SER A 43 4.32 -2.85 34.36
N ALA A 44 3.15 -3.32 33.91
CA ALA A 44 2.70 -3.11 32.54
C ALA A 44 2.71 -1.59 32.26
N PRO A 45 3.46 -1.10 31.24
CA PRO A 45 3.32 0.29 30.85
C PRO A 45 1.90 0.46 30.32
N ALA A 46 1.20 1.48 30.80
CA ALA A 46 -0.08 1.90 30.22
C ALA A 46 0.07 1.99 28.69
N PRO A 47 -0.93 1.55 27.90
CA PRO A 47 -0.81 1.57 26.46
C PRO A 47 -0.60 3.01 26.01
N ASP A 48 0.62 3.32 25.57
CA ASP A 48 0.97 4.60 24.99
C ASP A 48 -0.07 4.93 23.93
N ALA A 49 -0.82 6.01 24.16
CA ALA A 49 -1.76 6.53 23.19
C ALA A 49 -0.97 6.86 21.93
N LYS A 50 -1.02 5.96 20.93
CA LYS A 50 -0.29 6.12 19.67
C LYS A 50 -0.81 7.38 19.00
N LYS A 51 -0.07 8.49 19.14
CA LYS A 51 -0.29 9.70 18.36
C LYS A 51 -0.31 9.26 16.91
N ARG A 52 -1.44 9.47 16.23
CA ARG A 52 -1.57 9.15 14.81
C ARG A 52 -0.46 9.91 14.08
N GLY A 53 0.51 9.15 13.57
CA GLY A 53 1.65 9.71 12.87
C GLY A 53 1.19 10.58 11.71
N ARG A 54 2.03 11.52 11.30
CA ARG A 54 1.76 12.39 10.15
C ARG A 54 1.28 11.54 8.96
N PRO A 55 0.14 11.90 8.33
CA PRO A 55 -0.34 11.20 7.15
C PRO A 55 0.76 11.10 6.11
N ARG A 56 1.08 9.86 5.69
CA ARG A 56 2.06 9.63 4.64
C ARG A 56 1.39 9.83 3.29
N LYS A 57 2.11 10.44 2.35
CA LYS A 57 1.66 10.52 0.96
C LYS A 57 1.67 9.10 0.40
N VAL A 58 0.49 8.57 0.10
CA VAL A 58 0.33 7.27 -0.56
C VAL A 58 0.57 7.46 -2.05
N GLN A 59 1.54 6.73 -2.60
CA GLN A 59 1.73 6.62 -4.04
C GLN A 59 0.64 5.70 -4.58
N LYS A 60 -0.09 6.18 -5.59
CA LYS A 60 -1.14 5.40 -6.24
C LYS A 60 -0.46 4.33 -7.09
N VAL A 61 -0.43 3.09 -6.60
CA VAL A 61 0.04 1.95 -7.36
C VAL A 61 -1.12 1.47 -8.21
N GLU A 62 -0.90 1.42 -9.52
CA GLU A 62 -1.90 0.85 -10.43
C GLU A 62 -1.96 -0.67 -10.22
N VAL A 63 -3.18 -1.19 -10.17
CA VAL A 63 -3.41 -2.61 -9.93
C VAL A 63 -3.19 -3.38 -11.23
N THR A 64 -2.56 -4.55 -11.15
CA THR A 64 -2.35 -5.42 -12.32
C THR A 64 -3.69 -5.93 -12.86
N ASP A 65 -3.72 -6.26 -14.15
CA ASP A 65 -4.96 -6.74 -14.78
C ASP A 65 -5.44 -8.06 -14.16
N CYS A 66 -4.53 -8.94 -13.73
CA CYS A 66 -4.87 -10.14 -12.97
C CYS A 66 -5.66 -9.80 -11.70
N GLN A 67 -5.21 -8.80 -10.94
CA GLN A 67 -5.88 -8.39 -9.71
C GLN A 67 -7.24 -7.74 -10.00
N LYS A 68 -7.36 -6.96 -11.09
CA LYS A 68 -8.65 -6.40 -11.53
C LYS A 68 -9.64 -7.51 -11.84
N ILE A 69 -9.22 -8.55 -12.57
CA ILE A 69 -10.07 -9.72 -12.88
C ILE A 69 -10.49 -10.45 -11.61
N THR A 70 -9.57 -10.71 -10.68
CA THR A 70 -9.91 -11.35 -9.40
C THR A 70 -10.95 -10.53 -8.64
N ASN A 71 -10.80 -9.21 -8.59
CA ASN A 71 -11.75 -8.33 -7.91
C ASN A 71 -13.15 -8.40 -8.56
N ILE A 72 -13.23 -8.43 -9.90
CA ILE A 72 -14.50 -8.55 -10.62
C ILE A 72 -15.15 -9.91 -10.34
N LYS A 73 -14.39 -11.01 -10.41
CA LYS A 73 -14.90 -12.35 -10.11
C LYS A 73 -15.47 -12.42 -8.68
N ASN A 74 -14.74 -11.90 -7.70
CA ASN A 74 -15.18 -11.84 -6.31
C ASN A 74 -16.46 -11.01 -6.16
N PHE A 75 -16.58 -9.90 -6.89
CA PHE A 75 -17.79 -9.08 -6.89
C PHE A 75 -19.00 -9.85 -7.45
N ILE A 76 -18.84 -10.57 -8.57
CA ILE A 76 -19.92 -11.35 -9.16
C ILE A 76 -20.36 -12.46 -8.20
N ILE A 77 -19.42 -13.25 -7.67
CA ILE A 77 -19.72 -14.35 -6.75
C ILE A 77 -20.44 -13.85 -5.48
N LYS A 78 -20.04 -12.69 -4.96
CA LYS A 78 -20.66 -12.12 -3.76
C LYS A 78 -22.15 -11.79 -3.94
N ASN A 79 -22.55 -11.38 -5.15
CA ASN A 79 -23.92 -10.94 -5.42
C ASN A 79 -24.76 -12.04 -6.11
N HIS A 80 -24.14 -12.85 -6.96
CA HIS A 80 -24.77 -13.92 -7.72
C HIS A 80 -23.91 -15.19 -7.60
N PRO A 81 -23.95 -15.87 -6.44
CA PRO A 81 -23.04 -16.98 -6.16
C PRO A 81 -23.27 -18.18 -7.09
N SER A 82 -24.52 -18.38 -7.55
CA SER A 82 -24.92 -19.44 -8.50
C SER A 82 -24.27 -19.35 -9.89
N VAL A 83 -23.64 -18.22 -10.20
CA VAL A 83 -22.90 -18.04 -11.46
C VAL A 83 -21.57 -18.83 -11.44
N ALA A 84 -21.02 -19.10 -10.27
CA ALA A 84 -19.89 -19.99 -10.11
C ALA A 84 -20.38 -21.45 -10.02
N ASN A 85 -19.77 -22.32 -10.84
CA ASN A 85 -20.07 -23.75 -10.85
C ASN A 85 -19.89 -24.33 -9.44
N GLY A 86 -20.99 -24.65 -8.75
CA GLY A 86 -20.99 -25.26 -7.43
C GLY A 86 -21.81 -24.56 -6.35
N SER A 87 -22.42 -23.39 -6.63
CA SER A 87 -23.34 -22.75 -5.68
C SER A 87 -24.79 -23.13 -5.96
N GLU A 88 -25.54 -23.38 -4.89
CA GLU A 88 -26.99 -23.53 -4.93
C GLU A 88 -27.64 -22.28 -5.55
N GLU A 89 -28.66 -22.49 -6.38
CA GLU A 89 -29.40 -21.41 -7.05
C GLU A 89 -30.25 -20.69 -5.99
N ILE A 90 -29.85 -19.47 -5.62
CA ILE A 90 -30.63 -18.66 -4.70
C ILE A 90 -31.86 -18.17 -5.47
N ALA A 91 -33.05 -18.58 -5.03
CA ALA A 91 -34.32 -18.36 -5.71
C ALA A 91 -34.78 -16.88 -5.78
N ASP A 92 -34.10 -15.99 -5.06
CA ASP A 92 -34.49 -14.58 -4.94
C ASP A 92 -33.88 -13.66 -6.00
N ASP A 93 -33.02 -14.17 -6.88
CA ASP A 93 -32.41 -13.36 -7.94
C ASP A 93 -33.40 -13.07 -9.09
N SER A 94 -33.50 -11.79 -9.46
CA SER A 94 -34.24 -11.40 -10.66
C SER A 94 -33.64 -12.11 -11.89
N PRO A 95 -34.47 -12.70 -12.77
CA PRO A 95 -34.01 -13.44 -13.94
C PRO A 95 -33.16 -12.58 -14.89
N GLU A 96 -33.44 -11.28 -14.99
CA GLU A 96 -32.63 -10.36 -15.79
C GLU A 96 -31.24 -10.13 -15.18
N SER A 97 -31.18 -9.98 -13.85
CA SER A 97 -29.90 -9.80 -13.14
C SER A 97 -29.04 -11.04 -13.28
N MET A 98 -29.62 -12.24 -13.09
CA MET A 98 -28.94 -13.51 -13.26
C MET A 98 -28.38 -13.69 -14.67
N LYS A 99 -29.18 -13.36 -15.70
CA LYS A 99 -28.74 -13.42 -17.10
C LYS A 99 -27.56 -12.48 -17.35
N MET A 100 -27.60 -11.26 -16.82
CA MET A 100 -26.48 -10.33 -16.94
C MET A 100 -25.24 -10.81 -16.20
N ALA A 101 -25.40 -11.36 -14.99
CA ALA A 101 -24.30 -11.88 -14.19
C ALA A 101 -23.59 -13.05 -14.88
N LYS A 102 -24.34 -14.00 -15.46
CA LYS A 102 -23.80 -15.10 -16.28
C LYS A 102 -23.01 -14.58 -17.48
N LYS A 103 -23.57 -13.62 -18.24
CA LYS A 103 -22.88 -13.00 -19.37
C LYS A 103 -21.59 -12.28 -18.96
N LEU A 104 -21.60 -11.56 -17.85
CA LEU A 104 -20.41 -10.87 -17.32
C LEU A 104 -19.33 -11.88 -16.93
N TRP A 105 -19.72 -12.97 -16.26
CA TRP A 105 -18.80 -14.04 -15.87
C TRP A 105 -18.12 -14.70 -17.05
N GLU A 106 -18.87 -15.05 -18.09
CA GLU A 106 -18.34 -15.61 -19.34
C GLU A 106 -17.34 -14.65 -20.00
N ASN A 107 -17.67 -13.36 -20.09
CA ASN A 107 -16.78 -12.35 -20.64
C ASN A 107 -15.46 -12.24 -19.86
N VAL A 108 -15.53 -12.30 -18.53
CA VAL A 108 -14.35 -12.23 -17.66
C VAL A 108 -13.47 -13.46 -17.87
N ILE A 109 -14.04 -14.67 -17.93
CA ILE A 109 -13.30 -15.90 -18.22
C ILE A 109 -12.65 -15.84 -19.60
N ASN A 110 -13.38 -15.37 -20.61
CA ASN A 110 -12.85 -15.27 -21.97
C ASN A 110 -11.70 -14.26 -22.06
N TYR A 111 -11.81 -13.12 -21.39
CA TYR A 111 -10.74 -12.13 -21.35
C TYR A 111 -9.49 -12.70 -20.65
N GLU A 112 -9.67 -13.34 -19.49
CA GLU A 112 -8.57 -13.98 -18.76
C GLU A 112 -7.86 -15.02 -19.63
N LYS A 113 -8.61 -15.91 -20.27
CA LYS A 113 -8.06 -16.92 -21.19
C LYS A 113 -7.33 -16.32 -22.40
N LYS A 114 -7.78 -15.17 -22.90
CA LYS A 114 -7.23 -14.55 -24.11
C LYS A 114 -5.96 -13.74 -23.84
N TYR A 115 -5.86 -13.12 -22.67
CA TYR A 115 -4.82 -12.12 -22.41
C TYR A 115 -3.92 -12.44 -21.22
N LEU A 116 -4.33 -13.32 -20.30
CA LEU A 116 -3.61 -13.61 -19.05
C LEU A 116 -3.27 -15.09 -18.85
N ALA A 117 -3.76 -15.99 -19.71
CA ALA A 117 -3.47 -17.42 -19.69
C ALA A 117 -2.37 -17.80 -20.69
#